data_AF-A0A444JFY5-F1
#
_entry.id   AF-A0A444JFY5-F1
#
_cell.length_a   1.000
_cell.length_b   1.000
_cell.length_c   1.000
_cell.angle_alpha   90.00
_cell.angle_beta   90.00
_cell.angle_gamma   90.00
#
_symmetry.space_group_name_H-M   'P 1'
#
loop_
_entity.id
_entity.type
_entity.pdbx_description
1 polymer ?
#
loop_
_entity_poly.entity_id
_entity_poly.type
_entity_poly.pdbx_seq_one_letter_code
_entity_poly.pdbx_strand_id
1 'polypeptide(L)'
;MSGGFAAILSEETQRTSRICWCGRRLFGGFLGRRFDMMCYKEYLGSVHYSDDDHIFYGKLEYIKSLINYEGTDVAGLRQAFHEAVDDYLALCAEEELEPERPFKGSFNVRTGCDLHRRAAMYALECGSNLNKVVTEALEQYLLAHSPCSGSD
;
A
#
# COMPACT_ATOMS: atom_id res chain seq x y z
N MET A 1 -48.70 38.44 -32.72
CA MET A 1 -48.81 37.13 -33.41
C MET A 1 -47.56 36.34 -33.02
N SER A 2 -47.72 35.46 -32.04
CA SER A 2 -47.55 34.00 -32.21
C SER A 2 -46.05 33.65 -32.17
N GLY A 3 -45.49 33.25 -31.02
CA GLY A 3 -45.54 31.86 -30.51
C GLY A 3 -44.33 31.10 -31.09
N GLY A 4 -43.54 30.29 -30.40
CA GLY A 4 -43.56 29.67 -29.08
C GLY A 4 -42.59 28.46 -29.12
N PHE A 5 -42.34 27.86 -27.95
CA PHE A 5 -41.59 26.61 -27.67
C PHE A 5 -40.04 26.70 -27.69
N ALA A 6 -39.33 26.64 -26.56
CA ALA A 6 -39.21 25.54 -25.56
C ALA A 6 -38.67 24.24 -26.18
N ALA A 7 -37.71 23.49 -25.65
CA ALA A 7 -36.80 23.55 -24.52
C ALA A 7 -35.85 22.32 -24.66
N ILE A 8 -34.99 22.10 -23.65
CA ILE A 8 -34.51 20.77 -23.18
C ILE A 8 -33.23 20.18 -23.83
N LEU A 9 -32.17 20.11 -22.97
CA LEU A 9 -31.24 19.00 -22.65
C LEU A 9 -30.50 18.28 -23.80
N SER A 10 -29.33 17.65 -23.67
CA SER A 10 -28.30 17.48 -22.64
C SER A 10 -27.01 17.06 -23.38
N GLU A 11 -25.89 16.97 -22.64
CA GLU A 11 -24.81 15.98 -22.78
C GLU A 11 -24.31 15.59 -24.19
N GLU A 12 -23.02 15.83 -24.45
CA GLU A 12 -22.13 14.69 -24.68
C GLU A 12 -20.66 15.09 -24.53
N THR A 13 -20.06 14.52 -23.50
CA THR A 13 -18.62 14.46 -23.26
C THR A 13 -18.10 13.22 -23.99
N GLN A 14 -16.86 13.32 -24.50
CA GLN A 14 -15.90 12.23 -24.83
C GLN A 14 -15.72 11.80 -26.30
N ARG A 15 -14.44 11.43 -26.54
CA ARG A 15 -13.90 10.41 -27.46
C ARG A 15 -13.62 10.88 -28.89
N THR A 16 -12.37 11.03 -29.33
CA THR A 16 -11.34 10.00 -29.64
C THR A 16 -10.24 10.74 -30.44
N SER A 17 -8.96 10.37 -30.62
CA SER A 17 -8.20 9.14 -30.45
C SER A 17 -6.71 9.41 -30.77
N ARG A 18 -5.84 8.55 -30.20
CA ARG A 18 -4.57 8.02 -30.76
C ARG A 18 -3.37 8.96 -30.85
N ILE A 19 -2.38 8.73 -29.97
CA ILE A 19 -1.20 7.94 -30.32
C ILE A 19 -0.93 6.97 -29.16
N CYS A 20 -1.02 5.69 -29.49
CA CYS A 20 -0.67 4.55 -28.67
C CYS A 20 0.80 4.23 -28.96
N TRP A 21 1.66 4.24 -27.94
CA TRP A 21 2.97 3.59 -28.02
C TRP A 21 2.95 2.38 -27.09
N CYS A 22 2.59 1.24 -27.67
CA CYS A 22 2.77 -0.08 -27.09
C CYS A 22 3.88 -0.79 -27.88
N GLY A 23 4.94 -1.22 -27.17
CA GLY A 23 5.76 -2.35 -27.60
C GLY A 23 7.27 -2.13 -27.68
N ARG A 24 8.00 -2.44 -26.60
CA ARG A 24 8.92 -3.59 -26.59
C ARG A 24 9.36 -3.99 -25.19
N ARG A 25 9.05 -5.24 -24.90
CA ARG A 25 9.50 -6.09 -23.80
C ARG A 25 11.00 -6.40 -23.97
N LEU A 26 11.71 -6.69 -22.86
CA LEU A 26 12.78 -7.70 -22.68
C LEU A 26 13.74 -7.24 -21.58
N PHE A 27 13.49 -7.63 -20.32
CA PHE A 27 14.36 -8.53 -19.55
C PHE A 27 13.63 -8.91 -18.26
N GLY A 28 13.67 -10.21 -17.96
CA GLY A 28 12.82 -10.88 -17.00
C GLY A 28 13.05 -10.44 -15.54
N GLY A 29 11.94 -10.45 -14.82
CA GLY A 29 11.86 -10.31 -13.39
C GLY A 29 10.41 -10.57 -13.01
N PHE A 30 10.04 -11.85 -12.95
CA PHE A 30 8.73 -12.31 -12.52
C PHE A 30 8.57 -11.98 -11.04
N LEU A 31 8.12 -10.77 -10.71
CA LEU A 31 7.66 -10.44 -9.36
C LEU A 31 6.15 -10.58 -9.33
N GLY A 32 5.70 -11.83 -9.21
CA GLY A 32 4.36 -12.12 -8.72
C GLY A 32 4.15 -11.45 -7.36
N ARG A 33 2.91 -11.04 -7.08
CA ARG A 33 2.48 -10.67 -5.72
C ARG A 33 2.96 -11.78 -4.77
N ARG A 34 3.88 -11.49 -3.85
CA ARG A 34 4.20 -12.39 -2.74
C ARG A 34 3.00 -12.37 -1.78
N PHE A 35 2.14 -13.38 -1.89
CA PHE A 35 0.93 -13.58 -1.08
C PHE A 35 1.26 -14.25 0.27
N ASP A 36 2.32 -13.78 0.93
CA ASP A 36 2.82 -14.39 2.18
C ASP A 36 2.36 -13.57 3.40
N MET A 37 1.18 -12.94 3.34
CA MET A 37 0.70 -12.01 4.37
C MET A 37 -0.74 -12.31 4.82
N MET A 38 -0.97 -12.28 6.13
CA MET A 38 -2.28 -12.35 6.78
C MET A 38 -2.73 -10.96 7.25
N CYS A 39 -4.04 -10.76 7.38
CA CYS A 39 -4.61 -9.48 7.83
C CYS A 39 -5.72 -9.72 8.87
N TYR A 40 -5.66 -9.02 10.00
CA TYR A 40 -6.66 -9.04 11.06
C TYR A 40 -6.63 -7.74 11.86
N LYS A 41 -7.80 -7.10 12.07
CA LYS A 41 -7.94 -5.80 12.78
C LYS A 41 -6.95 -4.72 12.31
N GLU A 42 -6.77 -4.60 10.99
CA GLU A 42 -5.82 -3.68 10.33
C GLU A 42 -4.33 -4.01 10.53
N TYR A 43 -4.00 -5.05 11.32
CA TYR A 43 -2.64 -5.57 11.44
C TYR A 43 -2.33 -6.53 10.30
N LEU A 44 -1.08 -6.51 9.86
CA LEU A 44 -0.55 -7.40 8.85
C LEU A 44 0.46 -8.34 9.48
N GLY A 45 0.40 -9.62 9.13
CA GLY A 45 1.31 -10.65 9.63
C GLY A 45 2.01 -11.38 8.50
N SER A 46 3.30 -11.67 8.62
CA SER A 46 4.04 -12.47 7.64
C SER A 46 3.80 -13.97 7.80
N VAL A 47 4.01 -14.74 6.74
CA VAL A 47 3.92 -16.21 6.75
C VAL A 47 5.21 -16.79 6.21
N HIS A 48 5.85 -17.61 7.03
CA HIS A 48 7.07 -18.34 6.71
C HIS A 48 6.94 -19.79 7.17
N TYR A 49 7.75 -20.67 6.57
CA TYR A 49 7.84 -22.08 6.93
C TYR A 49 9.29 -22.42 7.29
N SER A 50 9.49 -23.09 8.41
CA SER A 50 10.76 -23.67 8.84
C SER A 50 10.76 -25.14 8.49
N ASP A 51 11.68 -25.57 7.63
CA ASP A 51 11.83 -27.00 7.30
C ASP A 51 12.52 -27.78 8.41
N ASP A 52 13.42 -27.13 9.18
CA ASP A 52 14.13 -27.76 10.28
C ASP A 52 13.18 -28.12 11.45
N ASP A 53 12.21 -27.24 11.71
CA ASP A 53 11.27 -27.40 12.83
C ASP A 53 9.90 -27.94 12.39
N HIS A 54 9.67 -28.03 11.07
CA HIS A 54 8.38 -28.41 10.46
C HIS A 54 7.19 -27.57 10.95
N ILE A 55 7.40 -26.27 11.17
CA ILE A 55 6.36 -25.32 11.62
C ILE A 55 6.24 -24.14 10.67
N PHE A 56 5.05 -23.53 10.67
CA PHE A 56 4.86 -22.19 10.16
C PHE A 56 5.12 -21.16 11.25
N TYR A 57 5.70 -20.04 10.88
CA TYR A 57 5.95 -18.92 11.79
C TYR A 57 5.73 -17.59 11.07
N GLY A 58 5.48 -16.56 11.86
CA GLY A 58 5.23 -15.22 11.36
C GLY A 58 5.41 -14.18 12.44
N LYS A 59 5.37 -12.92 12.01
CA LYS A 59 5.39 -11.77 12.91
C LYS A 59 4.46 -10.69 12.40
N LEU A 60 3.98 -9.85 13.31
CA LEU A 60 3.28 -8.62 12.93
C LEU A 60 4.27 -7.70 12.20
N GLU A 61 3.88 -7.25 11.02
CA GLU A 61 4.62 -6.30 10.20
C GLU A 61 4.09 -4.87 10.41
N TYR A 62 4.95 -3.89 10.12
CA TYR A 62 4.61 -2.46 10.14
C TYR A 62 4.24 -1.87 11.51
N ILE A 63 4.63 -2.55 12.59
CA ILE A 63 4.64 -2.05 13.98
C ILE A 63 6.06 -2.18 14.57
N LYS A 64 6.37 -1.44 15.64
CA LYS A 64 7.68 -1.55 16.31
C LYS A 64 7.73 -2.71 17.29
N SER A 65 6.60 -3.01 17.93
CA SER A 65 6.45 -4.14 18.84
C SER A 65 6.78 -5.46 18.13
N LEU A 66 7.68 -6.25 18.72
CA LEU A 66 8.06 -7.55 18.19
C LEU A 66 7.07 -8.60 18.66
N ILE A 67 6.06 -8.89 17.83
CA ILE A 67 5.03 -9.87 18.13
C ILE A 67 5.14 -10.99 17.11
N ASN A 68 5.48 -12.18 17.59
CA ASN A 68 5.66 -13.38 16.78
C ASN A 68 4.56 -14.39 17.10
N TYR A 69 4.25 -15.24 16.13
CA TYR A 69 3.31 -16.35 16.27
C TYR A 69 3.77 -17.53 15.43
N GLU A 70 3.33 -18.72 15.80
CA GLU A 70 3.68 -19.97 15.15
C GLU A 70 2.51 -20.93 15.12
N GLY A 71 2.54 -21.88 14.18
CA GLY A 71 1.52 -22.90 14.04
C GLY A 71 2.06 -24.10 13.29
N THR A 72 1.63 -25.30 13.68
CA THR A 72 2.01 -26.56 13.02
C THR A 72 1.25 -26.80 11.72
N ASP A 73 0.14 -26.09 11.52
CA ASP A 73 -0.63 -26.08 10.29
C ASP A 73 -1.16 -24.66 9.98
N VAL A 74 -1.79 -24.51 8.82
CA VAL A 74 -2.32 -23.22 8.35
C VAL A 74 -3.43 -22.67 9.27
N ALA A 75 -4.27 -23.55 9.82
CA ALA A 75 -5.36 -23.14 10.69
C ALA A 75 -4.83 -22.64 12.04
N GLY A 76 -3.88 -23.38 12.62
CA GLY A 76 -3.16 -23.04 13.83
C GLY A 76 -2.38 -21.75 13.67
N LEU A 77 -1.68 -21.55 12.56
CA LEU A 77 -0.96 -20.29 12.30
C LEU A 77 -1.92 -19.08 12.26
N ARG A 78 -3.07 -19.23 11.58
CA ARG A 78 -4.07 -18.17 11.48
C ARG A 78 -4.68 -17.85 12.84
N GLN A 79 -4.97 -18.88 13.64
CA GLN A 79 -5.48 -18.72 14.99
C GLN A 79 -4.46 -18.04 15.90
N ALA A 80 -3.22 -18.51 15.91
CA ALA A 80 -2.12 -17.93 16.67
C ALA A 80 -1.87 -16.47 16.28
N PHE A 81 -2.01 -16.12 15.00
CA PHE A 81 -1.94 -14.72 14.56
C PHE A 81 -3.07 -13.85 15.14
N HIS A 82 -4.32 -14.33 15.11
CA HIS A 82 -5.44 -13.59 15.70
C HIS A 82 -5.27 -13.42 17.21
N GLU A 83 -4.87 -14.48 17.91
CA GLU A 83 -4.58 -14.46 19.35
C GLU A 83 -3.46 -13.47 19.65
N ALA A 84 -2.35 -13.50 18.91
CA ALA A 84 -1.24 -12.58 19.10
C ALA A 84 -1.66 -11.10 18.91
N VAL A 85 -2.55 -10.81 17.97
CA VAL A 85 -3.11 -9.46 17.78
C VAL A 85 -4.06 -9.09 18.93
N ASP A 86 -4.92 -10.01 19.36
CA ASP A 86 -5.87 -9.77 20.44
C ASP A 86 -5.18 -9.58 21.79
N ASP A 87 -4.18 -10.39 22.09
CA ASP A 87 -3.32 -10.29 23.27
C ASP A 87 -2.55 -8.97 23.27
N TYR A 88 -2.04 -8.55 22.11
CA TYR A 88 -1.39 -7.24 21.98
C TYR A 88 -2.33 -6.08 22.31
N LEU A 89 -3.55 -6.11 21.76
CA LEU A 89 -4.55 -5.08 22.02
C LEU A 89 -5.01 -5.09 23.48
N ALA A 90 -5.15 -6.27 24.08
CA ALA A 90 -5.48 -6.43 25.49
C ALA A 90 -4.37 -5.86 26.39
N LEU A 91 -3.11 -6.21 26.12
CA LEU A 91 -1.95 -5.66 26.84
C LEU A 91 -1.89 -4.13 26.73
N CYS A 92 -2.12 -3.57 25.55
CA CYS A 92 -2.21 -2.13 25.38
C CYS A 92 -3.33 -1.51 26.22
N ALA A 93 -4.49 -2.16 26.32
CA ALA A 93 -5.59 -1.69 27.13
C ALA A 93 -5.30 -1.78 28.64
N GLU A 94 -4.64 -2.85 29.09
CA GLU A 94 -4.24 -3.07 30.49
C GLU A 94 -3.19 -2.04 30.96
N GLU A 95 -2.22 -1.73 30.11
CA GLU A 95 -1.14 -0.79 30.40
C GLU A 95 -1.49 0.68 30.10
N GLU A 96 -2.75 0.96 29.72
CA GLU A 96 -3.22 2.28 29.28
C GLU A 96 -2.37 2.88 28.13
N LEU A 97 -1.83 2.03 27.26
CA LEU A 97 -1.03 2.39 26.10
C LEU A 97 -1.89 2.48 24.84
N GLU A 98 -1.61 3.47 23.99
CA GLU A 98 -2.22 3.50 22.66
C GLU A 98 -1.58 2.43 21.75
N PRO A 99 -2.38 1.51 21.17
CA PRO A 99 -1.86 0.50 20.28
C PRO A 99 -1.24 1.12 19.01
N GLU A 100 -0.16 0.51 18.55
CA GLU A 100 0.57 0.95 17.37
C GLU A 100 -0.24 0.71 16.11
N ARG A 101 -0.84 1.79 15.58
CA ARG A 101 -1.49 1.71 14.28
C ARG A 101 -0.45 1.56 13.16
N PRO A 102 -0.53 0.53 12.31
CA PRO A 102 0.27 0.47 11.11
C PRO A 102 -0.12 1.63 10.16
N PHE A 103 0.85 2.11 9.36
CA PHE A 103 0.64 3.15 8.34
C PHE A 103 0.06 4.50 8.84
N LYS A 104 0.69 5.12 9.84
CA LYS A 104 0.29 6.44 10.39
C LYS A 104 0.41 7.65 9.42
N GLY A 105 0.69 7.43 8.14
CA GLY A 105 0.91 8.47 7.12
C GLY A 105 2.22 9.24 7.22
N SER A 106 2.94 9.15 8.34
CA SER A 106 4.29 9.71 8.49
C SER A 106 5.34 8.65 8.18
N PHE A 107 6.21 8.94 7.22
CA PHE A 107 7.34 8.09 6.85
C PHE A 107 8.60 8.97 6.70
N ASN A 108 9.70 8.57 7.32
CA ASN A 108 10.95 9.33 7.29
C ASN A 108 11.92 8.67 6.29
N VAL A 109 12.42 9.44 5.32
CA VAL A 109 13.30 8.94 4.25
C VAL A 109 14.60 9.72 4.20
N ARG A 110 15.71 8.98 4.06
CA ARG A 110 17.04 9.55 3.77
C ARG A 110 17.29 9.50 2.27
N THR A 111 16.97 10.58 1.57
CA THR A 111 17.08 10.68 0.10
C THR A 111 18.48 11.07 -0.40
N GLY A 112 19.35 11.54 0.51
CA GLY A 112 20.67 12.08 0.16
C GLY A 112 20.63 13.54 -0.26
N CYS A 113 21.77 14.24 -0.14
CA CYS A 113 21.84 15.70 -0.28
C CYS A 113 21.44 16.21 -1.68
N ASP A 114 21.85 15.50 -2.74
CA ASP A 114 21.60 15.93 -4.12
C ASP A 114 20.12 15.84 -4.50
N LEU A 115 19.48 14.68 -4.23
CA LEU A 115 18.08 14.47 -4.54
C LEU A 115 17.18 15.39 -3.72
N HIS A 116 17.50 15.57 -2.43
CA HIS A 116 16.82 16.54 -1.58
C HIS A 116 16.91 17.96 -2.15
N ARG A 117 18.09 18.39 -2.58
CA ARG A 117 18.30 19.72 -3.18
C ARG A 117 17.44 19.91 -4.43
N ARG A 118 17.49 18.95 -5.37
CA ARG A 118 16.72 19.03 -6.62
C ARG A 118 15.21 19.05 -6.38
N ALA A 119 14.72 18.18 -5.48
CA ALA A 119 13.31 18.14 -5.13
C ALA A 119 12.83 19.43 -4.43
N ALA A 120 13.66 20.01 -3.55
CA ALA A 120 13.35 21.26 -2.86
C ALA A 120 13.31 22.45 -3.82
N MET A 121 14.25 22.53 -4.78
CA MET A 121 14.24 23.58 -5.81
C MET A 121 13.01 23.47 -6.71
N TYR A 122 12.67 22.26 -7.16
CA TYR A 122 11.46 22.01 -7.95
C TYR A 122 10.19 22.41 -7.20
N ALA A 123 10.08 22.06 -5.91
CA ALA A 123 8.94 22.46 -5.09
C ALA A 123 8.77 23.99 -5.04
N LEU A 124 9.89 24.71 -4.88
CA LEU A 124 9.89 26.18 -4.85
C LEU A 124 9.43 26.78 -6.18
N GLU A 125 9.95 26.29 -7.30
CA GLU A 125 9.59 26.76 -8.65
C GLU A 125 8.10 26.53 -8.98
N CYS A 126 7.54 25.42 -8.51
CA CYS A 126 6.12 25.08 -8.72
C CYS A 126 5.17 25.68 -7.67
N GLY A 127 5.67 26.48 -6.71
CA GLY A 127 4.86 27.01 -5.61
C GLY A 127 4.25 25.91 -4.72
N SER A 128 4.91 24.76 -4.62
CA SER A 128 4.50 23.61 -3.82
C SER A 128 5.44 23.40 -2.64
N ASN A 129 5.28 22.29 -1.91
CA ASN A 129 6.19 21.91 -0.83
C ASN A 129 6.81 20.54 -1.11
N LEU A 130 7.93 20.27 -0.45
CA LEU A 130 8.70 19.04 -0.66
C LEU A 130 7.85 17.78 -0.41
N ASN A 131 7.00 17.77 0.63
CA ASN A 131 6.15 16.62 0.94
C ASN A 131 5.20 16.31 -0.22
N LYS A 132 4.60 17.34 -0.85
CA LYS A 132 3.73 17.16 -2.02
C LYS A 132 4.48 16.55 -3.19
N VAL A 133 5.68 17.03 -3.50
CA VAL A 133 6.53 16.46 -4.56
C VAL A 133 6.84 14.99 -4.29
N VAL A 134 7.15 14.65 -3.03
CA VAL A 134 7.42 13.26 -2.64
C VAL A 134 6.16 12.39 -2.75
N THR A 135 5.00 12.87 -2.28
CA THR A 135 3.73 12.14 -2.39
C THR A 135 3.36 11.90 -3.85
N GLU A 136 3.43 12.91 -4.71
CA GLU A 136 3.17 12.76 -6.15
C GLU A 136 4.13 11.78 -6.81
N ALA A 137 5.42 11.82 -6.46
CA ALA A 137 6.39 10.86 -6.96
C ALA A 137 6.07 9.42 -6.51
N LEU A 138 5.62 9.23 -5.27
CA LEU A 138 5.19 7.93 -4.76
C LEU A 138 3.93 7.43 -5.48
N GLU A 139 2.93 8.29 -5.69
CA GLU A 139 1.71 7.95 -6.44
C GLU A 139 2.06 7.52 -7.87
N GLN A 140 2.88 8.29 -8.58
CA GLN A 140 3.34 7.95 -9.93
C GLN A 140 4.11 6.64 -9.96
N TYR A 141 5.00 6.42 -8.98
CA TYR A 141 5.76 5.18 -8.88
C TYR A 141 4.83 3.98 -8.68
N LEU A 142 3.85 4.08 -7.78
CA LEU A 142 2.89 3.01 -7.52
C LEU A 142 1.97 2.77 -8.72
N LEU A 143 1.56 3.79 -9.46
CA LEU A 143 0.79 3.62 -10.69
C LEU A 143 1.61 2.89 -11.76
N ALA A 144 2.88 3.27 -11.94
CA ALA A 144 3.78 2.63 -12.90
C ALA A 144 4.13 1.17 -12.54
N HIS A 145 4.12 0.84 -11.24
CA HIS A 145 4.50 -0.48 -10.72
C HIS A 145 3.34 -1.22 -10.04
N SER A 146 2.10 -0.82 -10.31
CA SER A 146 0.93 -1.48 -9.75
C SER A 146 0.90 -2.93 -10.22
N PRO A 147 0.77 -3.91 -9.31
CA PRO A 147 0.65 -5.30 -9.71
C PRO A 147 -0.67 -5.44 -10.48
N CYS A 148 -0.56 -5.80 -11.76
CA CYS A 148 -1.68 -6.01 -12.66
C CYS A 148 -2.78 -6.81 -11.93
N SER A 149 -3.89 -6.17 -11.58
CA SER A 149 -5.09 -6.85 -11.08
C SER A 149 -5.74 -7.53 -12.28
N GLY A 150 -5.16 -8.66 -12.70
CA GLY A 150 -5.82 -9.57 -13.61
C GLY A 150 -7.02 -10.17 -12.89
N SER A 151 -8.19 -9.60 -13.13
CA SER A 151 -9.44 -10.33 -13.05
C SER A 151 -9.61 -11.08 -14.37
N ASP A 152 -9.41 -12.39 -14.34
CA ASP A 152 -10.06 -13.36 -15.24
C ASP A 152 -10.37 -14.61 -14.40
#